data_AF-A0AAN7VGG5-F1
#
_entry.id   AF-A0AAN7VGG5-F1
#
_cell.length_a   1.000
_cell.length_b   1.000
_cell.length_c   1.000
_cell.angle_alpha   90.00
_cell.angle_beta   90.00
_cell.angle_gamma   90.00
#
_symmetry.space_group_name_H-M   'P 1'
#
loop_
_entity.id
_entity.type
_entity.pdbx_description
1 polymer ?
#
loop_
_entity_poly.entity_id
_entity_poly.type
_entity_poly.pdbx_seq_one_letter_code
_entity_poly.pdbx_strand_id
1 'polypeptide(L)'
;MDLILHTEVRWLSRGKVLARFVCLINEIKQLLSTRKEDYPQLTDQSWLADLGFLTDITIKLNELNLEMQGKNRHVAKMVGSVNTFKAKPLIIYFI
;
A
#
# COMPACT_ATOMS: atom_id res chain seq x y z
N MET A 1 -13.17 -20.18 8.30
CA MET A 1 -13.24 -19.30 7.12
C MET A 1 -13.19 -17.81 7.50
N ASP A 2 -13.44 -17.43 8.75
CA ASP A 2 -13.41 -16.01 9.17
C ASP A 2 -11.99 -15.39 9.27
N LEU A 3 -10.96 -16.19 9.56
CA LEU A 3 -9.60 -15.68 9.74
C LEU A 3 -9.03 -15.01 8.48
N ILE A 4 -9.42 -15.51 7.29
CA ILE A 4 -8.99 -14.97 5.99
C ILE A 4 -9.66 -13.62 5.77
N LEU A 5 -11.00 -13.54 5.88
CA LEU A 5 -11.77 -12.29 5.76
C LEU A 5 -11.28 -11.21 6.74
N HIS A 6 -11.01 -11.57 7.99
CA HIS A 6 -10.54 -10.64 9.02
C HIS A 6 -9.09 -10.17 8.80
N THR A 7 -8.32 -10.94 8.04
CA THR A 7 -6.97 -10.56 7.61
C THR A 7 -7.10 -9.60 6.43
N GLU A 8 -7.89 -9.94 5.41
CA GLU A 8 -8.16 -9.07 4.25
C GLU A 8 -8.57 -7.64 4.65
N VAL A 9 -9.58 -7.48 5.53
CA VAL A 9 -10.02 -6.16 6.02
C VAL A 9 -8.91 -5.36 6.70
N ARG A 10 -7.96 -6.05 7.33
CA ARG A 10 -6.82 -5.45 8.05
C ARG A 10 -5.73 -4.95 7.09
N TRP A 11 -5.47 -5.65 6.00
CA TRP A 11 -4.52 -5.17 4.97
C TRP A 11 -5.09 -3.96 4.22
N LEU A 12 -6.40 -3.95 3.99
CA LEU A 12 -7.12 -2.81 3.39
C LEU A 12 -6.97 -1.52 4.22
N SER A 13 -7.12 -1.60 5.54
CA SER A 13 -6.93 -0.43 6.41
C SER A 13 -5.45 -0.02 6.50
N ARG A 14 -4.53 -0.98 6.58
CA ARG A 14 -3.08 -0.72 6.64
C ARG A 14 -2.55 -0.07 5.36
N GLY A 15 -3.01 -0.48 4.18
CA GLY A 15 -2.66 0.15 2.91
C GLY A 15 -3.11 1.62 2.83
N LYS A 16 -4.31 1.92 3.31
CA LYS A 16 -4.80 3.31 3.39
C LYS A 16 -3.98 4.17 4.35
N VAL A 17 -3.57 3.61 5.48
CA VAL A 17 -2.69 4.30 6.43
C VAL A 17 -1.33 4.58 5.80
N LEU A 18 -0.71 3.59 5.14
CA LEU A 18 0.57 3.74 4.44
C LEU A 18 0.50 4.82 3.36
N ALA A 19 -0.52 4.78 2.51
CA ALA A 19 -0.73 5.78 1.45
C ALA A 19 -0.88 7.19 2.03
N ARG A 20 -1.63 7.34 3.13
CA ARG A 20 -1.80 8.64 3.79
C ARG A 20 -0.53 9.11 4.45
N PHE A 21 0.26 8.21 5.04
CA PHE A 21 1.55 8.52 5.65
C PHE A 21 2.55 9.02 4.60
N VAL A 22 2.69 8.32 3.48
CA VAL A 22 3.56 8.73 2.35
C VAL A 22 3.13 10.10 1.80
N CYS A 23 1.83 10.32 1.61
CA CYS A 23 1.29 11.60 1.15
C CYS A 23 1.60 12.79 2.08
N LEU A 24 1.77 12.53 3.39
CA LEU A 24 2.00 13.55 4.41
C LEU A 24 3.43 13.53 4.94
N ILE A 25 4.35 12.83 4.28
CA ILE A 25 5.65 12.54 4.86
C ILE A 25 6.50 13.80 5.07
N ASN A 26 6.31 14.82 4.23
CA ASN A 26 6.99 16.11 4.37
C ASN A 26 6.45 16.90 5.57
N GLU A 27 5.13 16.93 5.77
CA GLU A 27 4.49 17.53 6.93
C GLU A 27 4.87 16.81 8.23
N ILE A 28 4.99 15.48 8.17
CA ILE A 28 5.46 14.66 9.31
C ILE A 28 6.92 15.02 9.64
N LYS A 29 7.81 15.13 8.65
CA LYS A 29 9.20 15.59 8.87
C LYS A 29 9.25 16.98 9.52
N GLN A 30 8.40 17.91 9.08
CA GLN A 30 8.31 19.26 9.66
C GLN A 30 7.76 19.25 11.11
N LEU A 31 6.78 18.39 11.40
CA LEU A 31 6.24 18.24 12.75
C LEU A 31 7.30 17.69 13.71
N LEU A 32 8.05 16.67 13.27
CA LEU A 32 9.10 16.03 14.06
C LEU A 32 10.27 16.98 14.34
N SER A 33 10.68 17.78 13.35
CA SER A 33 11.72 18.80 13.56
C SER A 33 11.31 19.86 14.59
N THR A 34 10.03 20.28 14.59
CA THR A 34 9.48 21.20 15.59
C THR A 34 9.52 20.60 17.00
N ARG A 35 9.34 19.27 17.11
CA ARG A 35 9.41 18.53 18.37
C ARG A 35 10.83 18.15 18.81
N LYS A 36 11.84 18.41 17.96
CA LYS A 36 13.22 17.93 18.12
C LYS A 36 13.30 16.40 18.24
N GLU A 37 12.37 15.70 17.59
CA GLU A 37 12.37 14.25 17.45
C GLU A 37 13.07 13.89 16.14
N ASP A 38 14.02 12.95 16.20
CA ASP A 38 14.75 12.48 15.03
C ASP A 38 14.38 11.04 14.69
N TYR A 39 14.12 10.81 13.42
CA TYR A 39 13.78 9.52 12.84
C TYR A 39 14.63 9.33 11.58
N PRO A 40 15.79 8.67 11.68
CA PRO A 40 16.75 8.52 10.58
C PRO A 40 16.15 7.91 9.31
N GLN A 41 15.13 7.07 9.47
CA GLN A 41 14.37 6.46 8.37
C GLN A 41 13.74 7.51 7.45
N LEU A 42 13.34 8.66 7.99
CA LEU A 42 12.69 9.72 7.21
C LEU A 42 13.70 10.60 6.44
N THR A 43 14.99 10.40 6.63
CA THR A 43 16.07 11.05 5.86
C THR A 43 16.83 10.07 4.97
N ASP A 44 16.74 8.76 5.24
CA ASP A 44 17.29 7.70 4.41
C ASP A 44 16.47 7.49 3.13
N GLN A 45 17.08 7.82 1.98
CA GLN A 45 16.46 7.67 0.66
C GLN A 45 16.16 6.22 0.28
N SER A 46 16.98 5.26 0.71
CA SER A 46 16.74 3.84 0.43
C SER A 46 15.52 3.36 1.20
N TRP A 47 15.40 3.77 2.47
CA TRP A 47 14.25 3.43 3.30
C TRP A 47 12.95 4.07 2.76
N LEU A 48 13.01 5.32 2.29
CA LEU A 48 11.87 5.98 1.66
C LEU A 48 11.45 5.29 0.36
N ALA A 49 12.41 4.82 -0.45
CA ALA A 49 12.13 4.04 -1.64
C ALA A 49 11.43 2.70 -1.28
N ASP A 50 11.90 2.01 -0.25
CA ASP A 50 11.27 0.77 0.25
C ASP A 50 9.84 1.03 0.78
N LEU A 51 9.64 2.14 1.48
CA LEU A 51 8.32 2.56 1.97
C LEU A 51 7.36 2.87 0.80
N GLY A 52 7.84 3.57 -0.23
CA GLY A 52 7.08 3.85 -1.45
C GLY A 52 6.67 2.56 -2.15
N PHE A 53 7.64 1.67 -2.38
CA PHE A 53 7.39 0.34 -2.96
C PHE A 53 6.37 -0.47 -2.16
N LEU A 54 6.50 -0.52 -0.83
CA LEU A 54 5.57 -1.22 0.05
C LEU A 54 4.15 -0.62 -0.03
N THR A 55 4.06 0.70 -0.14
CA THR A 55 2.78 1.39 -0.29
C THR A 55 2.11 1.03 -1.61
N ASP A 56 2.86 1.05 -2.72
CA ASP A 56 2.35 0.70 -4.06
C ASP A 56 1.86 -0.74 -4.15
N ILE A 57 2.65 -1.70 -3.63
CA ILE A 57 2.24 -3.11 -3.68
C ILE A 57 1.01 -3.35 -2.81
N THR A 58 0.90 -2.67 -1.67
CA THR A 58 -0.26 -2.79 -0.78
C THR A 58 -1.52 -2.19 -1.42
N ILE A 59 -1.41 -1.06 -2.14
CA ILE A 59 -2.52 -0.47 -2.90
C ILE A 59 -2.99 -1.44 -4.01
N LYS A 60 -2.07 -1.99 -4.79
CA LYS A 60 -2.43 -2.94 -5.86
C LYS A 60 -3.04 -4.24 -5.32
N LEU A 61 -2.54 -4.74 -4.19
CA LEU A 61 -3.13 -5.92 -3.53
C LEU A 61 -4.54 -5.62 -3.04
N ASN A 62 -4.78 -4.41 -2.51
CA ASN A 62 -6.11 -3.95 -2.15
C ASN A 62 -7.05 -3.91 -3.37
N GLU A 63 -6.62 -3.32 -4.49
CA GLU A 63 -7.40 -3.32 -5.75
C GLU A 63 -7.78 -4.75 -6.19
N LEU A 64 -6.78 -5.64 -6.24
CA LEU A 64 -7.00 -7.05 -6.61
C LEU A 64 -7.97 -7.74 -5.64
N ASN A 65 -7.85 -7.46 -4.34
CA ASN A 65 -8.71 -8.05 -3.32
C ASN A 65 -10.17 -7.55 -3.43
N LEU A 66 -10.38 -6.24 -3.58
CA LEU A 66 -11.70 -5.66 -3.80
C LEU A 66 -12.35 -6.19 -5.08
N GLU A 67 -11.54 -6.32 -6.12
CA GLU A 67 -11.95 -7.03 -7.32
C GLU A 67 -12.44 -8.43 -6.91
N MET A 68 -11.62 -9.28 -6.28
CA MET A 68 -11.93 -10.68 -5.97
C MET A 68 -13.17 -10.88 -5.09
N GLN A 69 -13.49 -9.94 -4.19
CA GLN A 69 -14.60 -10.04 -3.24
C GLN A 69 -16.00 -9.78 -3.83
N GLY A 70 -16.11 -9.31 -5.08
CA GLY A 70 -17.42 -9.03 -5.70
C GLY A 70 -18.30 -10.28 -5.89
N LYS A 71 -19.62 -10.18 -5.63
CA LYS A 71 -20.58 -11.25 -5.97
C LYS A 71 -20.62 -11.46 -7.50
N ASN A 72 -20.75 -12.70 -7.96
CA ASN A 72 -20.79 -13.11 -9.39
C ASN A 72 -19.49 -12.90 -10.21
N ARG A 73 -18.35 -13.36 -9.69
CA ARG A 73 -17.09 -13.37 -10.46
C ARG A 73 -16.87 -14.73 -11.12
N HIS A 74 -16.95 -14.79 -12.45
CA HIS A 74 -16.51 -15.98 -13.19
C HIS A 74 -15.01 -16.20 -13.02
N VAL A 75 -14.58 -17.46 -12.93
CA VAL A 75 -13.16 -17.87 -12.76
C VAL A 75 -12.26 -17.22 -13.81
N ALA A 76 -12.70 -17.16 -15.07
CA ALA A 76 -11.96 -16.51 -16.15
C ALA A 76 -11.64 -15.02 -15.85
N LYS A 77 -12.59 -14.29 -15.24
CA LYS A 77 -12.40 -12.89 -14.85
C LYS A 77 -11.39 -12.74 -13.71
N MET A 78 -11.42 -13.66 -12.74
CA MET A 78 -10.47 -13.66 -11.63
C MET A 78 -9.04 -13.96 -12.10
N VAL A 79 -8.87 -14.91 -13.02
CA VAL A 79 -7.58 -15.20 -13.67
C VAL A 79 -7.06 -13.98 -14.42
N GLY A 80 -7.96 -13.27 -15.13
CA GLY A 80 -7.65 -11.99 -15.77
C GLY A 80 -7.11 -10.94 -14.79
N SER A 81 -7.82 -10.69 -13.69
CA SER A 81 -7.39 -9.74 -12.63
C SER A 81 -6.00 -10.06 -12.08
N VAL A 82 -5.72 -11.34 -11.79
CA VAL A 82 -4.40 -11.77 -11.29
C VAL A 82 -3.30 -11.55 -12.34
N ASN A 83 -3.57 -11.84 -13.61
CA ASN A 83 -2.61 -11.60 -14.68
C ASN A 83 -2.33 -10.11 -14.88
N THR A 84 -3.36 -9.26 -14.79
CA THR A 84 -3.19 -7.80 -14.81
C THR A 84 -2.37 -7.30 -13.63
N PHE A 85 -2.59 -7.82 -12.41
CA PHE A 85 -1.78 -7.49 -11.24
C PHE A 85 -0.30 -7.83 -11.47
N LYS A 86 0.01 -9.01 -12.02
CA LYS A 86 1.38 -9.43 -12.34
C LYS A 86 2.05 -8.57 -13.41
N ALA A 87 1.28 -8.08 -14.38
CA ALA A 87 1.80 -7.30 -15.51
C ALA A 87 1.96 -5.79 -15.20
N LYS A 88 1.22 -5.24 -14.23
CA LYS A 88 1.26 -3.82 -13.89
C LYS A 88 2.60 -3.46 -13.21
N PRO A 89 3.47 -2.62 -13.81
CA PRO A 89 4.71 -2.18 -13.18
C PRO A 89 4.42 -1.33 -11.93
N LEU A 90 5.21 -1.49 -10.87
CA LEU A 90 5.14 -0.67 -9.66
C LEU A 90 5.64 0.74 -10.02
N ILE A 91 4.79 1.75 -9.86
CA ILE A 91 5.14 3.13 -10.12
C ILE A 91 5.67 3.67 -8.80
N ILE A 92 6.99 3.62 -8.62
CA ILE A 92 7.64 4.29 -7.50
C ILE A 92 7.41 5.78 -7.71
N TYR A 93 6.36 6.32 -7.10
CA TYR A 93 6.25 7.77 -6.95
C TYR A 93 7.39 8.16 -6.02
N PHE A 94 8.38 8.85 -6.58
CA PHE A 94 9.50 9.40 -5.81
C PHE A 94 8.93 10.22 -4.66
N ILE A 95 9.19 9.75 -3.45
CA ILE A 95 9.00 10.50 -2.21
C ILE A 95 10.09 11.57 -2.11
#